data_AF-A0A954RAK6-F1
#
_entry.id   AF-A0A954RAK6-F1
#
_cell.length_a   1.000
_cell.length_b   1.000
_cell.length_c   1.000
_cell.angle_alpha   90.00
_cell.angle_beta   90.00
_cell.angle_gamma   90.00
#
_symmetry.space_group_name_H-M   'P 1'
#
loop_
_entity.id
_entity.type
_entity.pdbx_description
1 polymer ?
#
loop_
_entity_poly.entity_id
_entity_poly.type
_entity_poly.pdbx_seq_one_letter_code
_entity_poly.pdbx_strand_id
1 'polypeptide(L)' 'MQSSCGMAVPLFQFEGERTQLRDWAEKQGDAGIHDYWVRKNQQSIDGFPTGILD' A
#
# COMPACT_ATOMS: atom_id res chain seq x y z
N MET A 1 -14.68 -10.73 -22.75
CA MET A 1 -15.61 -10.31 -21.69
C MET A 1 -15.31 -11.15 -20.46
N GLN A 2 -14.63 -10.57 -19.48
CA GLN A 2 -14.56 -11.17 -18.14
C GLN A 2 -15.75 -10.59 -17.37
N SER A 3 -16.86 -11.32 -17.35
CA SER A 3 -17.99 -11.00 -16.48
C SER A 3 -17.64 -11.51 -15.09
N SER A 4 -17.20 -10.64 -14.18
CA SER A 4 -17.06 -11.03 -12.78
C SER A 4 -18.45 -11.22 -12.19
N CYS A 5 -19.01 -12.42 -12.29
CA CYS A 5 -20.21 -12.81 -11.54
C CYS A 5 -19.80 -13.08 -10.08
N GLY A 6 -19.50 -12.00 -9.33
CA GLY A 6 -19.05 -12.07 -7.94
C GLY A 6 -20.22 -12.22 -6.98
N MET A 7 -20.23 -13.31 -6.21
CA MET A 7 -21.18 -13.60 -5.13
C MET A 7 -21.13 -12.55 -4.00
N ALA A 8 -22.22 -12.49 -3.23
CA ALA A 8 -22.45 -11.54 -2.14
C ALA A 8 -21.23 -11.34 -1.22
N VAL A 9 -20.77 -10.09 -1.11
CA VAL A 9 -19.75 -9.68 -0.14
C VAL A 9 -20.33 -9.90 1.27
N PRO A 10 -19.66 -10.68 2.15
CA PRO A 10 -20.14 -10.87 3.51
C PRO A 10 -20.24 -9.53 4.27
N LEU A 11 -21.32 -9.34 5.01
CA LEU A 11 -21.48 -8.18 5.89
C LEU A 11 -20.62 -8.41 7.14
N PHE A 12 -19.64 -7.54 7.35
CA PHE A 12 -18.83 -7.52 8.56
C PHE A 12 -19.21 -6.32 9.45
N GLN A 13 -18.98 -6.47 10.76
CA GLN A 13 -19.10 -5.37 11.70
C GLN A 13 -17.84 -4.50 11.63
N PHE A 14 -18.01 -3.19 11.78
CA PHE A 14 -16.89 -2.27 11.90
C PHE A 14 -16.27 -2.41 13.29
N GLU A 15 -14.99 -2.78 13.35
CA GLU A 15 -14.25 -2.94 14.61
C GLU A 15 -13.28 -1.77 14.89
N GLY A 16 -12.94 -0.98 13.86
CA GLY A 16 -12.02 0.15 13.99
C GLY A 16 -11.14 0.37 12.76
N GLU A 17 -10.32 1.41 12.82
CA GLU A 17 -9.33 1.72 11.78
C GLU A 17 -8.04 0.91 11.96
N ARG A 18 -7.36 0.61 10.85
CA ARG A 18 -6.00 0.03 10.86
C ARG A 18 -4.97 1.15 10.84
N THR A 19 -4.43 1.48 12.01
CA THR A 19 -3.50 2.62 12.15
C THR A 19 -2.05 2.29 11.83
N GLN A 20 -1.67 1.00 11.78
CA GLN A 20 -0.28 0.55 11.72
C GLN A 20 0.55 1.20 10.61
N LEU A 21 0.00 1.36 9.40
CA LEU A 21 0.71 1.98 8.27
C LEU A 21 0.92 3.48 8.48
N ARG A 22 -0.09 4.18 9.02
CA ARG A 22 0.02 5.60 9.38
C ARG A 22 1.06 5.79 10.48
N ASP A 23 0.94 5.02 11.55
CA ASP A 23 1.84 5.13 12.70
C ASP A 23 3.30 4.79 12.32
N TRP A 24 3.49 3.88 11.36
CA TRP A 24 4.82 3.61 10.78
C TRP A 24 5.34 4.80 9.96
N ALA A 25 4.50 5.37 9.09
CA ALA A 25 4.89 6.51 8.26
C ALA A 25 5.23 7.75 9.09
N GLU A 26 4.43 8.04 10.12
CA GLU A 26 4.70 9.14 11.07
C GLU A 26 6.04 8.96 11.78
N LYS A 27 6.39 7.73 12.17
CA LYS A 27 7.70 7.42 12.78
C LYS A 27 8.87 7.58 11.82
N GLN A 28 8.68 7.33 10.52
CA GLN A 28 9.72 7.55 9.52
C GLN A 28 9.93 9.04 9.23
N GLY A 29 8.83 9.81 9.18
CA GLY A 29 8.82 11.17 8.67
C GLY A 29 9.16 11.25 7.18
N ASP A 30 9.06 12.45 6.61
CA ASP A 30 9.19 12.65 5.15
C ASP A 30 10.53 12.14 4.59
N ALA A 31 11.63 12.45 5.28
CA ALA A 31 12.97 12.01 4.88
C ALA A 31 13.09 10.48 4.92
N GLY A 32 12.59 9.84 5.99
CA GLY A 32 12.64 8.38 6.11
C GLY A 32 11.76 7.67 5.08
N ILE A 33 10.63 8.27 4.71
CA ILE A 33 9.77 7.76 3.62
C ILE A 33 10.47 7.88 2.27
N HIS A 34 11.08 9.03 1.97
CA HIS A 34 11.84 9.20 0.73
C HIS A 34 13.01 8.21 0.64
N ASP A 35 13.77 8.05 1.72
CA ASP A 35 14.86 7.05 1.81
C ASP A 35 14.34 5.63 1.64
N TYR A 36 13.15 5.34 2.16
CA TYR A 36 12.51 4.04 1.99
C TYR A 36 12.14 3.82 0.51
N TRP A 37 11.60 4.82 -0.18
CA TRP A 37 11.30 4.70 -1.60
C TRP A 37 12.54 4.40 -2.43
N VAL A 38 13.64 5.12 -2.20
CA VAL A 38 14.94 4.89 -2.84
C VAL A 38 15.41 3.44 -2.61
N ARG A 39 15.29 2.93 -1.38
CA ARG A 39 15.85 1.61 -1.02
C ARG A 39 14.96 0.43 -1.35
N LYS A 40 13.64 0.60 -1.34
CA LYS A 40 12.69 -0.52 -1.29
C LYS A 40 11.61 -0.48 -2.36
N ASN A 41 11.25 0.69 -2.89
CA ASN A 41 10.07 0.83 -3.76
C ASN A 41 10.43 1.22 -5.20
N GLN A 42 11.66 0.98 -5.65
CA GLN A 42 12.08 1.24 -7.03
C GLN A 42 11.53 0.20 -8.02
N GLN A 43 11.16 -0.98 -7.53
CA GLN A 43 10.60 -2.06 -8.33
C GLN A 43 9.27 -2.52 -7.72
N SER A 44 8.30 -2.83 -8.58
CA SER A 44 7.05 -3.45 -8.18
C SER A 44 7.27 -4.89 -7.76
N ILE A 45 6.24 -5.51 -7.18
CA ILE A 45 6.26 -6.93 -6.80
C ILE A 45 6.51 -7.83 -8.03
N ASP A 46 6.07 -7.39 -9.21
CA ASP A 46 6.27 -8.10 -10.48
C ASP A 46 7.60 -7.74 -11.17
N GLY A 47 8.46 -6.93 -10.51
CA GLY A 47 9.81 -6.59 -10.99
C GLY A 47 9.88 -5.42 -11.98
N PHE A 48 8.78 -4.68 -12.19
CA PHE A 48 8.77 -3.53 -13.09
C PHE A 48 9.22 -2.26 -12.37
N PRO A 49 9.91 -1.32 -13.05
CA PRO A 49 10.22 -0.01 -12.49
C PRO A 49 8.94 0.71 -12.02
N THR A 50 8.99 1.34 -10.85
CA THR A 50 7.83 2.05 -10.28
C THR A 50 7.73 3.52 -10.69
N GLY A 51 8.86 4.14 -11.06
CA GLY A 51 8.94 5.59 -11.35
C GLY A 51 8.59 6.49 -10.17
N ILE A 52 8.66 5.97 -8.94
CA ILE A 52 8.20 6.69 -7.73
C ILE A 52 9.06 7.91 -7.36
N LEU A 53 10.23 8.06 -7.98
CA LEU A 53 11.15 9.19 -7.78
C LEU A 53 11.31 10.08 -9.03
N ASP A 54 10.58 9.78 -10.09
CA ASP A 54 10.67 10.49 -11.37
C ASP A 54 9.81 11.77 -11.40
#